data_AF-A0A1M6D9Q0-F1
#
_entry.id   AF-A0A1M6D9Q0-F1
#
_cell.length_a   1.000
_cell.length_b   1.000
_cell.length_c   1.000
_cell.angle_alpha   90.00
_cell.angle_beta   90.00
_cell.angle_gamma   90.00
#
_symmetry.space_group_name_H-M   'P 1'
#
loop_
_entity.id
_entity.type
_entity.pdbx_description
1 polymer ?
#
loop_
_entity_poly.entity_id
_entity_poly.type
_entity_poly.pdbx_seq_one_letter_code
_entity_poly.pdbx_strand_id
1 'polypeptide(L)' 'MPEISRFYGIVIYMYLQDHNPPHFHARYEEYEIMIGIETLQ' A
#
# COMPACT_ATOMS: atom_id res chain seq x y z
N MET A 1 -3.06 -5.42 -9.34
CA MET A 1 -2.54 -5.24 -7.97
C MET A 1 -1.60 -6.40 -7.68
N PRO A 2 -0.28 -6.27 -7.90
CA PRO A 2 0.66 -7.14 -7.23
C PRO A 2 0.54 -6.96 -5.70
N GLU A 3 0.26 -8.05 -4.99
CA GLU A 3 0.37 -8.13 -3.53
C GLU A 3 1.85 -8.17 -3.14
N ILE A 4 2.23 -7.33 -2.18
CA ILE A 4 3.61 -7.23 -1.69
C ILE A 4 3.78 -8.08 -0.43
N SER A 5 2.83 -8.00 0.50
CA SER A 5 2.88 -8.68 1.79
C SER A 5 1.49 -8.82 2.40
N ARG A 6 1.34 -9.78 3.31
CA ARG A 6 0.12 -10.01 4.07
C ARG A 6 0.44 -10.48 5.48
N PHE A 7 -0.19 -9.84 6.48
CA PHE A 7 -0.03 -10.18 7.89
C PHE A 7 -1.23 -9.68 8.71
N TYR A 8 -1.64 -10.42 9.75
CA TYR A 8 -2.78 -10.06 10.61
C TYR A 8 -4.08 -9.68 9.86
N GLY A 9 -4.32 -10.27 8.68
CA GLY A 9 -5.47 -9.93 7.82
C GLY A 9 -5.30 -8.65 6.99
N ILE A 10 -4.19 -7.93 7.13
CA ILE A 10 -3.85 -6.74 6.37
C ILE A 10 -3.15 -7.16 5.07
N VAL A 11 -3.61 -6.63 3.94
CA VAL A 11 -3.00 -6.84 2.62
C VAL A 11 -2.30 -5.56 2.19
N ILE A 12 -1.01 -5.65 1.88
CA ILE A 12 -0.19 -4.55 1.35
C ILE A 12 -0.01 -4.76 -0.16
N TYR A 13 -0.35 -3.74 -0.95
CA TYR A 13 -0.22 -3.80 -2.41
C TYR A 13 0.10 -2.43 -3.02
N MET A 14 0.57 -2.45 -4.26
CA MET A 14 0.76 -1.27 -5.09
C MET A 14 0.17 -1.54 -6.48
N TYR A 15 -0.34 -0.53 -7.16
CA TYR A 15 -0.72 -0.66 -8.56
C TYR A 15 0.51 -0.47 -9.45
N LEU A 16 0.62 -1.26 -10.53
CA LEU A 16 1.73 -1.13 -11.48
C LEU A 16 1.77 0.25 -12.16
N GLN A 17 0.63 0.93 -12.23
CA GLN A 17 0.47 2.25 -12.82
C GLN A 17 0.25 3.35 -11.76
N ASP A 18 0.57 3.11 -10.48
CA ASP A 18 0.50 4.18 -9.48
C ASP A 18 1.47 5.32 -9.84
N HIS A 19 0.98 6.55 -9.64
CA HIS A 19 1.68 7.79 -9.96
C HIS A 19 2.30 8.44 -8.72
N ASN A 20 3.11 9.48 -8.93
CA ASN A 20 3.70 10.27 -7.86
C ASN A 20 2.64 11.04 -7.05
N PRO A 21 2.82 11.24 -5.72
CA PRO A 21 3.99 10.82 -4.92
C PRO A 21 3.98 9.30 -4.62
N PRO A 22 5.14 8.68 -4.34
CA PRO A 22 5.24 7.25 -4.07
C PRO A 22 4.42 6.87 -2.83
N HIS A 23 3.60 5.83 -2.97
CA HIS A 23 2.71 5.36 -1.91
C HIS A 23 2.40 3.87 -2.07
N PHE A 24 1.90 3.23 -1.01
CA PHE A 24 1.29 1.90 -1.07
C PHE A 24 -0.07 1.91 -0.40
N HIS A 25 -0.85 0.88 -0.67
CA HIS A 25 -2.17 0.69 -0.09
C HIS A 25 -2.13 -0.42 0.95
N ALA A 26 -2.86 -0.21 2.06
CA ALA A 26 -3.10 -1.23 3.06
C ALA A 26 -4.60 -1.43 3.23
N ARG A 27 -5.06 -2.68 3.11
CA ARG A 27 -6.46 -3.05 3.24
C ARG A 27 -6.69 -4.05 4.36
N TYR A 28 -7.71 -3.82 5.18
CA TYR A 28 -8.22 -4.73 6.20
C TYR A 28 -9.74 -4.76 6.12
N GLU A 29 -10.31 -5.91 5.75
CA GLU A 29 -11.75 -6.06 5.48
C GLU A 29 -12.28 -5.02 4.46
N GLU A 30 -13.22 -4.17 4.86
CA GLU A 30 -13.77 -3.06 4.07
C GLU A 30 -12.94 -1.76 4.14
N TYR A 31 -11.95 -1.69 5.04
CA TYR A 31 -11.14 -0.50 5.25
C TYR A 31 -9.91 -0.50 4.36
N GLU A 32 -9.63 0.63 3.72
CA GLU A 32 -8.46 0.85 2.86
C GLU A 32 -7.83 2.20 3.18
N ILE A 33 -6.51 2.23 3.29
CA ILE A 33 -5.73 3.45 3.47
C ILE A 33 -4.57 3.51 2.48
N MET A 34 -4.12 4.73 2.19
CA MET A 34 -2.94 5.02 1.39
C MET A 34 -1.83 5.57 2.30
N ILE A 35 -0.62 5.02 2.20
CA ILE A 35 0.53 5.43 2.98
C ILE A 35 1.60 5.99 2.04
N GLY A 36 1.97 7.25 2.23
CA GLY A 36 3.07 7.88 1.51
C GLY A 36 4.43 7.31 1.92
N ILE A 37 5.32 7.12 0.95
CA ILE A 37 6.70 6.69 1.17
C ILE A 37 7.59 7.92 1.09
N GLU A 38 8.13 8.33 2.22
CA GLU A 38 9.07 9.46 2.30
C GLU A 38 10.51 8.96 2.39
N THR A 39 11.47 9.78 1.96
CA THR A 39 12.89 9.51 2.19
C THR A 39 13.21 9.69 3.66
N LEU A 40 14.05 8.81 4.23
CA LEU A 40 14.61 9.02 5.56
C LEU A 40 15.41 10.34 5.59
N GLN A 41 15.19 11.16 6.62
CA GLN A 41 15.95 12.38 6.88
C GLN A 41 17.21 12.10 7.70
#